data_AF-A0A501Q0F4-F1
#
_entry.id   AF-A0A501Q0F4-F1
#
_cell.length_a   1.000
_cell.length_b   1.000
_cell.length_c   1.000
_cell.angle_alpha   90.00
_cell.angle_beta   90.00
_cell.angle_gamma   90.00
#
_symmetry.space_group_name_H-M   'P 1'
#
loop_
_entity.id
_entity.type
_entity.pdbx_description
1 polymer ?
#
loop_
_entity_poly.entity_id
_entity_poly.type
_entity_poly.pdbx_seq_one_letter_code
_entity_poly.pdbx_strand_id
1 'polypeptide(L)'
;MKNPFKNITSRYPFLRFFGNRYVLVLVLFIVWMVFLDSYSLLEQRVLNKETKEREDNKKYYQDEIKLDDEKIKLLKNPDQIEKYAREKYYMKRDSEDIYIIEFEEDLPEEEQSKSL
;
A
#
# COMPACT_ATOMS: atom_id res chain seq x y z
N MET A 1 33.53 50.09 -37.00
CA MET A 1 32.49 49.77 -36.00
C MET A 1 33.00 48.65 -35.12
N LYS A 2 33.17 48.87 -33.80
CA LYS A 2 33.68 47.86 -32.86
C LYS A 2 32.51 46.95 -32.45
N ASN A 3 32.55 45.69 -32.88
CA ASN A 3 31.55 44.69 -32.47
C ASN A 3 31.84 44.22 -31.04
N PRO A 4 30.97 44.51 -30.06
CA PRO A 4 31.24 44.30 -28.63
C PRO A 4 31.37 42.81 -28.24
N PHE A 5 30.89 41.90 -29.09
CA PHE A 5 30.90 40.44 -28.86
C PHE A 5 32.24 39.75 -29.17
N LYS A 6 33.15 40.42 -29.90
CA LYS A 6 34.47 39.84 -30.26
C LYS A 6 35.41 39.73 -29.05
N ASN A 7 35.20 40.59 -28.06
CA ASN A 7 36.07 40.78 -26.90
C ASN A 7 35.80 39.72 -25.81
N ILE A 8 34.56 39.21 -25.79
CA ILE A 8 34.07 38.24 -24.78
C ILE A 8 34.38 36.81 -25.24
N THR A 9 34.29 36.55 -26.54
CA THR A 9 34.60 35.25 -27.16
C THR A 9 36.09 34.91 -27.22
N SER A 10 37.00 35.88 -27.04
CA SER A 10 38.45 35.65 -26.98
C SER A 10 38.98 35.34 -25.59
N ARG A 11 38.24 35.68 -24.53
CA ARG A 11 38.65 35.50 -23.13
C ARG A 11 38.37 34.08 -22.61
N TYR A 12 37.43 33.37 -23.23
CA TYR A 12 37.00 32.04 -22.81
C TYR A 12 36.98 31.08 -24.00
N PRO A 13 37.91 30.11 -24.08
CA PRO A 13 38.03 29.20 -25.23
C PRO A 13 36.79 28.31 -25.43
N PHE A 14 36.03 28.03 -24.37
CA PHE A 14 34.77 27.28 -24.44
C PHE A 14 33.66 28.04 -25.18
N LEU A 15 33.68 29.38 -25.18
CA LEU A 15 32.66 30.20 -25.83
C LEU A 15 32.70 30.11 -27.36
N ARG A 16 33.83 29.69 -27.94
CA ARG A 16 33.94 29.36 -29.37
C ARG A 16 33.16 28.10 -29.73
N PHE A 17 33.05 27.14 -28.81
CA PHE A 17 32.26 25.92 -29.00
C PHE A 17 30.75 26.22 -28.95
N PHE A 18 30.33 27.10 -28.04
CA PHE A 18 28.93 27.60 -27.96
C PHE A 18 28.53 28.56 -29.10
N GLY A 19 29.47 29.04 -29.92
CA GLY A 19 29.19 29.87 -31.09
C GLY A 19 28.62 29.10 -32.29
N ASN A 20 28.65 27.76 -32.25
CA ASN A 20 28.10 26.91 -33.30
C ASN A 20 26.59 26.69 -33.06
N ARG A 21 25.76 27.05 -34.05
CA ARG A 21 24.29 26.89 -33.99
C ARG A 21 23.85 25.46 -33.62
N TYR A 22 24.61 24.45 -34.05
CA TYR A 22 24.30 23.05 -33.76
C TYR A 22 24.53 22.69 -32.28
N VAL A 23 25.55 23.30 -31.63
CA VAL A 23 25.84 23.08 -30.20
C VAL A 23 24.75 23.73 -29.34
N LEU A 24 24.28 24.92 -29.72
CA LEU A 24 23.18 25.57 -29.00
C LEU A 24 21.88 24.75 -29.08
N VAL A 25 21.54 24.24 -30.26
CA VAL A 25 20.35 23.38 -30.44
C VAL A 25 20.49 22.09 -29.64
N LEU A 26 21.67 21.46 -29.64
CA LEU A 26 21.94 20.23 -28.91
C LEU A 26 21.89 20.43 -27.39
N VAL A 27 22.43 21.54 -26.88
CA VAL A 27 22.35 21.89 -25.45
C VAL A 27 20.90 22.17 -25.05
N LEU A 28 20.15 22.91 -25.87
CA LEU A 28 18.73 23.17 -25.61
C LEU A 28 17.92 21.87 -25.63
N PHE A 29 18.23 20.95 -26.54
CA PHE A 29 17.63 19.62 -26.61
C PHE A 29 17.96 18.77 -25.38
N ILE A 30 19.21 18.74 -24.92
CA ILE A 30 19.59 18.01 -23.70
C ILE A 30 18.91 18.62 -22.47
N VAL A 31 18.89 19.95 -22.35
CA VAL A 31 18.19 20.64 -21.27
C VAL A 31 16.69 20.33 -21.32
N TRP A 32 16.08 20.28 -22.51
CA TRP A 32 14.69 19.87 -22.66
C TRP A 32 14.50 18.43 -22.14
N MET A 33 15.28 17.47 -22.63
CA MET A 33 15.21 16.06 -22.18
C MET A 33 15.44 15.92 -20.67
N VAL A 34 16.29 16.74 -20.06
CA VAL A 34 16.56 16.64 -18.61
C VAL A 34 15.49 17.34 -17.75
N PHE A 35 14.98 18.50 -18.19
CA PHE A 35 14.05 19.31 -17.39
C PHE A 35 12.57 19.03 -17.67
N LEU A 36 12.18 18.66 -18.90
CA LEU A 36 10.79 18.30 -19.21
C LEU A 36 10.55 16.79 -19.27
N ASP A 37 11.54 15.93 -19.56
CA ASP A 37 11.31 14.49 -19.79
C ASP A 37 11.59 13.60 -18.56
N SER A 38 10.75 13.70 -17.52
CA SER A 38 10.54 12.60 -16.56
C SER A 38 11.67 12.14 -15.62
N TYR A 39 12.82 12.82 -15.50
CA TYR A 39 13.78 12.50 -14.41
C TYR A 39 13.40 13.16 -13.07
N SER A 40 12.12 13.08 -12.72
CA SER A 40 11.60 13.57 -11.47
C SER A 40 11.91 12.57 -10.36
N LEU A 41 12.80 12.93 -9.43
CA LEU A 41 13.00 12.18 -8.18
C LEU A 41 11.69 12.02 -7.38
N LEU A 42 10.69 12.87 -7.63
CA LEU A 42 9.35 12.73 -7.05
C LEU A 42 8.58 11.56 -7.66
N GLU A 43 8.73 11.35 -8.98
CA GLU A 43 8.07 10.25 -9.68
C GLU A 43 8.63 8.90 -9.23
N GLN A 44 9.95 8.80 -9.06
CA GLN A 44 10.57 7.61 -8.45
C GLN A 44 10.04 7.35 -7.02
N ARG A 45 9.78 8.40 -6.21
CA ARG A 45 9.21 8.25 -4.86
C ARG A 45 7.76 7.79 -4.90
N VAL A 46 6.96 8.29 -5.83
CA VAL A 46 5.57 7.86 -6.02
C VAL A 46 5.53 6.39 -6.45
N LEU A 47 6.35 6.01 -7.44
CA LEU A 47 6.46 4.63 -7.91
C LEU A 47 6.95 3.68 -6.82
N ASN A 48 7.92 4.09 -6.00
CA ASN A 48 8.37 3.29 -4.85
C ASN A 48 7.27 3.15 -3.79
N LYS A 49 6.47 4.20 -3.55
CA LYS A 49 5.35 4.14 -2.62
C LYS A 49 4.28 3.17 -3.10
N GLU A 50 3.91 3.26 -4.38
CA GLU A 50 2.93 2.33 -4.97
C GLU A 50 3.47 0.90 -4.91
N THR A 51 4.73 0.69 -5.27
CA THR A 51 5.37 -0.64 -5.22
C THR A 51 5.31 -1.23 -3.82
N LYS A 52 5.65 -0.43 -2.80
CA LYS A 52 5.57 -0.84 -1.40
C LYS A 52 4.15 -1.21 -0.97
N GLU A 53 3.16 -0.38 -1.33
CA GLU A 53 1.76 -0.66 -1.02
C GLU A 53 1.29 -1.98 -1.65
N ARG A 54 1.68 -2.26 -2.90
CA ARG A 54 1.37 -3.54 -3.57
C ARG A 54 2.03 -4.73 -2.87
N GLU A 55 3.27 -4.59 -2.44
CA GLU A 55 3.99 -5.63 -1.69
C GLU A 55 3.38 -5.89 -0.31
N ASP A 56 3.03 -4.83 0.41
CA ASP A 56 2.38 -4.91 1.72
C ASP A 56 1.01 -5.61 1.60
N ASN A 57 0.20 -5.24 0.60
CA ASN A 57 -1.07 -5.89 0.31
C ASN A 57 -0.89 -7.37 -0.06
N LYS A 58 0.09 -7.69 -0.91
CA LYS A 58 0.41 -9.08 -1.26
C LYS A 58 0.76 -9.89 -0.02
N LYS A 59 1.58 -9.34 0.87
CA LYS A 59 1.97 -9.99 2.11
C LYS A 59 0.77 -10.22 3.02
N TYR A 60 -0.08 -9.21 3.21
CA TYR A 60 -1.30 -9.29 4.00
C TYR A 60 -2.18 -10.46 3.53
N TYR A 61 -2.50 -10.53 2.23
CA TYR A 61 -3.33 -11.61 1.70
C TYR A 61 -2.66 -12.98 1.79
N GLN A 62 -1.34 -13.07 1.60
CA GLN A 62 -0.62 -14.33 1.77
C GLN A 62 -0.67 -14.85 3.22
N ASP A 63 -0.65 -13.95 4.20
CA ASP A 63 -0.74 -14.34 5.61
C ASP A 63 -2.18 -14.69 6.00
N GLU A 64 -3.18 -13.97 5.51
CA GLU A 64 -4.61 -14.35 5.66
C GLU A 64 -4.89 -15.73 5.06
N ILE A 65 -4.41 -16.02 3.84
CA ILE A 65 -4.60 -17.33 3.20
C ILE A 65 -4.01 -18.46 4.05
N LYS A 66 -2.83 -18.26 4.67
CA LYS A 66 -2.24 -19.28 5.55
C LYS A 66 -3.12 -19.52 6.78
N LEU A 67 -3.62 -18.45 7.40
CA LEU A 67 -4.51 -18.57 8.57
C LEU A 67 -5.81 -19.29 8.18
N ASP A 68 -6.38 -18.97 7.03
CA ASP A 68 -7.59 -19.62 6.55
C ASP A 68 -7.35 -21.08 6.15
N ASP A 69 -6.20 -21.41 5.56
CA ASP A 69 -5.81 -22.80 5.32
C ASP A 69 -5.73 -23.61 6.62
N GLU A 70 -5.23 -23.01 7.71
CA GLU A 70 -5.22 -23.64 9.04
C GLU A 70 -6.65 -23.82 9.60
N LYS A 71 -7.50 -22.80 9.48
CA LYS A 71 -8.93 -22.90 9.87
C LYS A 71 -9.66 -23.98 9.06
N ILE A 72 -9.43 -24.06 7.76
CA ILE A 72 -10.02 -25.08 6.89
C ILE A 72 -9.57 -26.47 7.33
N LYS A 73 -8.29 -26.66 7.71
CA LYS A 73 -7.82 -27.94 8.25
C LYS A 73 -8.54 -28.31 9.55
N LEU A 74 -8.78 -27.36 10.44
CA LEU A 74 -9.58 -27.58 11.65
C LEU A 74 -11.02 -27.99 11.29
N LEU A 75 -11.62 -27.32 10.31
CA LEU A 75 -12.96 -27.62 9.79
C LEU A 75 -13.04 -28.90 8.94
N LYS A 76 -11.94 -29.59 8.64
CA LYS A 76 -12.00 -30.93 8.02
C LYS A 76 -12.33 -32.01 9.04
N ASN A 77 -12.16 -31.74 10.33
CA ASN A 77 -12.51 -32.69 11.37
C ASN A 77 -13.98 -32.48 11.79
N PRO A 78 -14.88 -33.47 11.60
CA PRO A 78 -16.29 -33.34 11.97
C PRO A 78 -16.51 -32.95 13.43
N ASP A 79 -15.65 -33.41 14.35
CA ASP A 79 -15.76 -33.09 15.77
C ASP A 79 -15.49 -31.60 16.05
N GLN A 80 -14.54 -31.01 15.32
CA GLN A 80 -14.20 -29.59 15.45
C GLN A 80 -15.28 -28.70 14.83
N ILE A 81 -15.90 -29.14 13.73
CA ILE A 81 -17.05 -28.46 13.13
C ILE A 81 -18.22 -28.45 14.11
N GLU A 82 -18.57 -29.61 14.69
CA GLU A 82 -19.67 -29.72 15.63
C GLU A 82 -19.42 -28.83 16.86
N LYS A 83 -18.19 -28.84 17.41
CA LYS A 83 -17.81 -27.94 18.50
C LYS A 83 -17.99 -26.47 18.14
N TYR A 84 -17.48 -26.03 16.99
CA TYR A 84 -17.62 -24.64 16.55
C TYR A 84 -19.07 -24.23 16.31
N ALA A 85 -19.88 -25.10 15.71
CA ALA A 85 -21.31 -24.87 15.49
C ALA A 85 -22.09 -24.75 16.81
N ARG A 86 -21.73 -25.57 17.81
CA ARG A 86 -22.33 -25.53 19.16
C ARG A 86 -21.93 -24.28 19.93
N GLU A 87 -20.64 -23.92 19.94
CA GLU A 87 -20.13 -22.77 20.69
C GLU A 87 -20.53 -21.43 20.08
N LYS A 88 -20.51 -21.32 18.75
CA LYS A 88 -20.69 -20.03 18.08
C LYS A 88 -22.09 -19.76 17.56
N TYR A 89 -22.81 -20.81 17.21
CA TYR A 89 -24.15 -20.71 16.64
C TYR A 89 -25.22 -21.44 17.46
N TYR A 90 -24.87 -22.02 18.61
CA TYR A 90 -25.79 -22.75 19.48
C TYR A 90 -26.60 -23.81 18.69
N MET A 91 -25.96 -24.49 17.74
CA MET A 91 -26.61 -25.58 17.01
C MET A 91 -26.83 -26.79 17.94
N LYS A 92 -28.02 -27.39 17.88
CA LYS A 92 -28.39 -28.61 18.61
C LYS A 92 -28.97 -29.66 17.68
N ARG A 93 -28.97 -30.91 18.14
CA ARG A 93 -29.75 -31.99 17.51
C ARG A 93 -31.20 -31.92 18.00
N ASP A 94 -32.13 -32.49 17.24
CA ASP A 94 -33.56 -32.48 17.58
C ASP A 94 -33.87 -33.16 18.92
N SER A 95 -32.99 -34.06 19.37
CA SER A 95 -33.08 -34.77 20.66
C SER A 95 -32.39 -34.06 21.83
N GLU A 96 -31.92 -32.82 21.65
CA GLU A 96 -31.16 -32.07 22.65
C GLU A 96 -31.82 -30.73 22.97
N ASP A 97 -31.65 -30.27 24.21
CA ASP A 97 -32.09 -28.95 24.67
C ASP A 97 -30.89 -28.10 25.12
N ILE A 98 -30.88 -26.82 24.70
CA ILE A 98 -29.84 -25.86 25.04
C ILE A 98 -30.33 -25.01 26.20
N TYR A 99 -29.52 -24.93 27.24
CA TYR A 99 -29.71 -24.02 28.36
C TYR A 99 -28.62 -22.95 28.31
N ILE A 100 -29.02 -21.68 28.23
CA ILE A 100 -28.11 -20.54 28.36
C ILE A 100 -28.16 -20.12 29.83
N ILE A 101 -27.00 -20.17 30.49
CA ILE A 101 -26.87 -19.79 31.91
C ILE A 101 -26.23 -18.41 31.93
N GLU A 102 -27.00 -17.42 32.36
CA GLU A 102 -26.55 -16.04 32.52
C GLU A 102 -26.37 -15.77 34.02
N PHE A 103 -25.23 -15.21 34.40
CA PHE A 103 -24.97 -14.79 35.77
C PHE A 103 -25.29 -13.29 35.89
N GLU A 104 -25.94 -12.87 36.97
CA GLU A 104 -26.34 -11.47 37.19
C GLU A 104 -25.14 -10.49 37.15
N GLU A 105 -23.95 -10.98 37.50
CA GLU A 105 -22.69 -10.23 37.48
C GLU A 105 -22.19 -9.88 36.06
N ASP A 106 -22.65 -10.62 35.04
CA ASP A 106 -22.21 -10.48 33.65
C ASP A 106 -23.18 -9.62 32.79
N LEU A 107 -24.30 -9.17 33.38
CA LEU A 107 -25.30 -8.35 32.69
C LEU A 107 -24.85 -6.88 32.58
N PRO A 108 -25.03 -6.22 31.42
CA PRO A 108 -24.81 -4.78 31.31
C PRO A 108 -25.79 -4.01 32.22
N GLU A 109 -25.32 -2.92 32.85
CA GLU A 109 -26.06 -2.16 33.88
C GLU A 109 -27.49 -1.72 33.45
N GLU A 110 -27.74 -1.58 32.15
CA GLU A 110 -29.04 -1.20 31.60
C GLU A 110 -30.14 -2.25 31.83
N GLU A 111 -29.82 -3.55 31.83
CA GLU A 111 -30.80 -4.63 32.02
C GLU A 111 -31.09 -4.91 33.50
N GLN A 112 -30.12 -4.66 34.38
CA GLN A 112 -30.28 -4.77 35.84
C GLN A 112 -31.32 -3.77 36.40
N SER A 113 -31.56 -2.65 35.69
CA SER A 113 -32.52 -1.62 36.11
C SER A 113 -34.00 -1.93 35.81
N LYS A 114 -34.28 -2.88 34.90
CA LYS A 114 -35.64 -3.17 34.41
C LYS A 114 -36.35 -4.29 35.19
N SER A 115 -35.61 -5.02 36.04
CA SER A 115 -36.14 -6.14 36.84
C SER A 115 -36.56 -5.73 38.27
N LEU A 116 -36.41 -4.45 38.64
CA LEU A 116 -36.85 -3.85 39.91
C LEU A 116 -38.19 -3.11 39.79
#